data_AF-A0A818WDV4-F1
#
_entry.id   AF-A0A818WDV4-F1
#
_cell.length_a   1.000
_cell.length_b   1.000
_cell.length_c   1.000
_cell.angle_alpha   90.00
_cell.angle_beta   90.00
_cell.angle_gamma   90.00
#
_symmetry.space_group_name_H-M   'P 1'
#
loop_
_entity.id
_entity.type
_entity.pdbx_description
1 polymer ?
#
loop_
_entity_poly.entity_id
_entity_poly.type
_entity_poly.pdbx_seq_one_letter_code
_entity_poly.pdbx_strand_id
1 'polypeptide(L)'
;MELKLIRLETLILNKIQSIYLENLLKYVLILPYLSSLIINCGDHVHNKNNLYKRIFHLPALKYCKLSLYDSNQSEPLPIATKKFSPIEHFV
;
A
#
# COMPACT_ATOMS: atom_id res chain seq x y z
N MET A 1 -3.29 20.05 17.01
CA MET A 1 -2.77 18.84 17.67
C MET A 1 -2.27 17.91 16.57
N GLU A 2 -0.96 17.82 16.37
CA GLU A 2 -0.38 16.95 15.34
C GLU A 2 -0.24 15.53 15.89
N LEU A 3 -0.92 14.57 15.27
CA LEU A 3 -0.73 13.15 15.58
C LEU A 3 0.62 12.69 15.03
N LYS A 4 1.64 12.63 15.90
CA LYS A 4 2.92 11.98 15.58
C LYS A 4 2.73 10.46 15.62
N LEU A 5 2.29 9.89 14.50
CA LEU A 5 2.18 8.43 14.28
C LEU A 5 3.54 7.75 14.07
N ILE A 6 4.58 8.24 14.73
CA ILE A 6 5.98 7.85 14.56
C ILE A 6 6.30 6.41 15.00
N ARG A 7 5.32 5.65 15.47
CA ARG A 7 5.47 4.24 15.89
C ARG A 7 4.38 3.34 15.31
N LEU A 8 3.64 3.79 14.32
CA LEU A 8 2.61 2.96 13.71
C LEU A 8 3.27 1.84 12.90
N GLU A 9 3.12 0.60 13.38
CA GLU A 9 3.69 -0.59 12.74
C GLU A 9 2.71 -1.28 11.80
N THR A 10 1.41 -1.26 12.13
CA THR A 10 0.35 -1.91 11.35
C THR A 10 -0.72 -0.90 10.97
N LEU A 11 -1.05 -0.84 9.68
CA LEU A 11 -2.15 -0.06 9.15
C LEU A 11 -3.12 -0.97 8.39
N ILE A 12 -4.39 -0.94 8.80
CA ILE A 12 -5.47 -1.70 8.18
C ILE A 12 -6.50 -0.71 7.65
N LEU A 13 -6.67 -0.67 6.33
CA LEU A 13 -7.67 0.13 5.63
C LEU A 13 -8.76 -0.81 5.10
N ASN A 14 -9.91 -0.84 5.77
CA ASN A 14 -11.01 -1.71 5.40
C ASN A 14 -12.13 -0.95 4.71
N LYS A 15 -12.68 -1.51 3.61
CA LYS A 15 -13.74 -0.91 2.79
C LYS A 15 -13.44 0.52 2.36
N ILE A 16 -12.18 0.80 2.05
CA ILE A 16 -11.77 2.14 1.61
C ILE A 16 -12.12 2.36 0.14
N GLN A 17 -12.56 3.58 -0.20
CA GLN A 17 -12.76 3.95 -1.60
C GLN A 17 -11.42 4.28 -2.27
N SER A 18 -11.27 3.85 -3.52
CA SER A 18 -10.08 3.98 -4.34
C SER A 18 -9.62 5.43 -4.47
N ILE A 19 -10.55 6.38 -4.52
CA ILE A 19 -10.29 7.83 -4.62
C ILE A 19 -9.43 8.37 -3.46
N TYR A 20 -9.46 7.72 -2.29
CA TYR A 20 -8.69 8.13 -1.13
C TYR A 20 -7.33 7.46 -1.04
N LEU A 21 -7.13 6.33 -1.72
CA LEU A 21 -5.89 5.54 -1.63
C LEU A 21 -4.67 6.33 -2.06
N GLU A 22 -4.75 7.07 -3.18
CA GLU A 22 -3.58 7.81 -3.66
C GLU A 22 -3.11 8.88 -2.68
N ASN A 23 -4.06 9.57 -2.04
CA ASN A 23 -3.75 10.59 -1.05
C ASN A 23 -3.26 9.96 0.25
N LEU A 24 -3.88 8.89 0.72
CA LEU A 24 -3.42 8.18 1.92
C LEU A 24 -2.01 7.65 1.75
N LEU A 25 -1.69 7.03 0.61
CA LEU A 25 -0.35 6.50 0.36
C LEU A 25 0.75 7.58 0.43
N LYS A 26 0.44 8.85 0.13
CA LYS A 26 1.41 9.95 0.34
C LYS A 26 1.79 10.10 1.81
N TYR A 27 0.83 9.94 2.71
CA TYR A 27 1.06 10.01 4.16
C TYR A 27 1.59 8.70 4.73
N VAL A 28 1.29 7.55 4.11
CA VAL A 28 1.84 6.26 4.53
C VAL A 28 3.34 6.19 4.27
N LEU A 29 3.82 6.81 3.18
CA LEU A 29 5.25 6.89 2.83
C LEU A 29 6.14 7.56 3.90
N ILE A 30 5.56 8.43 4.73
CA ILE A 30 6.29 9.12 5.79
C ILE A 30 6.25 8.38 7.13
N LEU A 31 5.71 7.15 7.18
CA LEU A 31 5.66 6.33 8.38
C LEU A 31 6.88 5.39 8.44
N PRO A 32 7.93 5.72 9.20
CA PRO A 32 9.21 5.03 9.12
C PRO A 32 9.20 3.60 9.69
N TYR A 33 8.20 3.24 10.50
CA TYR A 33 8.11 1.93 11.16
C TYR A 33 6.96 1.06 10.66
N LEU A 34 6.25 1.50 9.61
CA LEU A 34 5.13 0.73 9.09
C LEU A 34 5.64 -0.55 8.42
N SER A 35 5.42 -1.67 9.09
CA SER A 35 5.87 -3.00 8.68
C SER A 35 4.75 -3.87 8.11
N SER A 36 3.50 -3.54 8.42
CA SER A 36 2.31 -4.26 7.95
C SER A 36 1.27 -3.30 7.36
N LEU A 37 0.85 -3.58 6.13
CA LEU A 37 -0.18 -2.82 5.41
C LEU A 37 -1.24 -3.78 4.85
N ILE A 38 -2.49 -3.59 5.26
CA ILE A 38 -3.63 -4.33 4.72
C ILE A 38 -4.59 -3.32 4.10
N ILE A 39 -4.88 -3.47 2.81
CA ILE A 39 -5.83 -2.63 2.09
C ILE A 39 -6.93 -3.51 1.52
N ASN A 40 -8.16 -3.24 1.91
CA ASN A 40 -9.36 -3.80 1.31
C ASN A 40 -10.16 -2.66 0.67
N CYS A 41 -10.08 -2.57 -0.66
CA CYS A 41 -10.74 -1.53 -1.45
C CYS A 41 -12.18 -1.95 -1.74
N GLY A 42 -13.14 -1.06 -1.47
CA GLY A 42 -14.56 -1.35 -1.68
C GLY A 42 -15.03 -1.23 -3.14
N ASP A 43 -14.17 -0.71 -4.01
CA ASP A 43 -14.44 -0.33 -5.39
C ASP A 43 -13.23 -0.62 -6.31
N HIS A 44 -13.40 -0.33 -7.60
CA HIS A 44 -12.36 -0.55 -8.62
C HIS A 44 -11.20 0.43 -8.49
N VAL A 45 -9.96 -0.09 -8.59
CA VAL A 45 -8.73 0.72 -8.66
C VAL A 45 -8.26 0.82 -10.11
N HIS A 46 -8.29 2.02 -10.67
CA HIS A 46 -7.94 2.26 -12.08
C HIS A 46 -6.43 2.18 -12.40
N ASN A 47 -5.55 2.45 -11.44
CA ASN A 47 -4.09 2.48 -11.66
C ASN A 47 -3.35 1.66 -10.61
N LYS A 48 -3.51 0.34 -10.68
CA LYS A 48 -2.91 -0.59 -9.71
C LYS A 48 -1.38 -0.53 -9.78
N ASN A 49 -0.81 -0.34 -10.97
CA ASN A 49 0.63 -0.17 -11.13
C ASN A 49 1.21 1.00 -10.31
N ASN A 50 0.54 2.16 -10.30
CA ASN A 50 0.94 3.28 -9.44
C ASN A 50 0.77 2.94 -7.95
N LEU A 51 -0.32 2.25 -7.60
CA LEU A 51 -0.58 1.79 -6.24
C LEU A 51 0.54 0.86 -5.73
N TYR A 52 0.82 -0.22 -6.47
CA TYR A 52 1.87 -1.18 -6.16
C TYR A 52 3.23 -0.51 -6.05
N LYS A 53 3.59 0.36 -7.01
CA LYS A 53 4.85 1.12 -6.94
C LYS A 53 4.94 1.89 -5.63
N ARG A 54 3.92 2.64 -5.22
CA ARG A 54 3.99 3.42 -3.98
C ARG A 54 4.11 2.54 -2.74
N ILE A 55 3.34 1.45 -2.68
CA ILE A 55 3.36 0.51 -1.56
C ILE A 55 4.72 -0.18 -1.45
N PHE A 56 5.27 -0.63 -2.58
CA PHE A 56 6.56 -1.32 -2.64
C PHE A 56 7.77 -0.39 -2.47
N HIS A 57 7.57 0.90 -2.23
CA HIS A 57 8.64 1.82 -1.82
C HIS A 57 8.56 2.19 -0.33
N LEU A 58 7.68 1.55 0.45
CA LEU A 58 7.59 1.76 1.89
C LEU A 58 8.80 1.14 2.61
N PRO A 59 9.63 1.93 3.32
CA PRO A 59 10.98 1.52 3.70
C PRO A 59 11.04 0.35 4.68
N ALA A 60 10.04 0.24 5.57
CA ALA A 60 9.99 -0.80 6.60
C ALA A 60 8.94 -1.89 6.31
N LEU A 61 8.25 -1.84 5.15
CA LEU A 61 7.14 -2.72 4.86
C LEU A 61 7.61 -4.16 4.62
N LYS A 62 7.11 -5.08 5.44
CA LYS A 62 7.41 -6.51 5.39
C LYS A 62 6.20 -7.35 4.99
N TYR A 63 5.01 -6.94 5.43
CA TYR A 63 3.76 -7.66 5.21
C TYR A 63 2.79 -6.75 4.46
N CYS A 64 2.31 -7.21 3.31
CA CYS A 64 1.34 -6.47 2.51
C CYS A 64 0.22 -7.40 2.04
N LYS A 65 -1.03 -7.01 2.27
CA LYS A 65 -2.21 -7.69 1.75
C LYS A 65 -3.10 -6.72 1.00
N LEU A 66 -3.40 -7.01 -0.26
CA LEU A 66 -4.21 -6.14 -1.11
C LEU A 66 -5.44 -6.90 -1.64
N SER A 67 -6.62 -6.50 -1.18
CA SER A 67 -7.90 -6.94 -1.74
C SER A 67 -8.45 -5.82 -2.60
N LEU A 68 -8.14 -5.87 -3.90
CA LEU A 68 -8.56 -4.88 -4.90
C LEU A 68 -9.61 -5.51 -5.81
N TYR A 69 -10.64 -4.75 -6.17
CA TYR A 69 -11.67 -5.26 -7.08
C TYR A 69 -11.12 -5.31 -8.52
N ASP A 70 -10.96 -6.52 -9.06
CA ASP A 70 -10.41 -6.76 -10.38
C ASP A 70 -11.45 -6.55 -11.49
N SER A 71 -11.12 -5.71 -12.46
CA SER A 71 -11.83 -5.63 -13.73
C SER A 71 -11.16 -6.55 -14.75
N ASN A 72 -11.23 -7.89 -14.58
CA ASN A 72 -10.86 -8.94 -15.55
C ASN A 72 -9.54 -8.83 -16.35
N GLN A 73 -8.65 -7.87 -16.04
CA GLN A 73 -7.39 -7.63 -16.74
C GLN A 73 -6.27 -7.90 -15.75
N SER A 74 -5.51 -8.96 -16.00
CA SER A 74 -4.29 -9.25 -15.28
C SER A 74 -3.24 -8.18 -15.63
N GLU A 75 -3.08 -7.18 -14.78
CA GLU A 75 -1.98 -6.24 -14.91
C GLU A 75 -0.70 -6.87 -14.35
N PRO A 76 0.43 -6.79 -15.07
CA PRO A 76 1.70 -7.30 -14.54
C PRO A 76 2.16 -6.46 -13.35
N LEU A 77 2.74 -7.11 -12.35
CA LEU A 77 3.37 -6.41 -11.22
C LEU A 77 4.54 -5.54 -11.71
N PRO A 78 4.82 -4.40 -11.03
CA PRO A 78 5.95 -3.57 -11.37
C PRO A 78 7.27 -4.33 -11.17
N ILE A 79 8.22 -4.12 -12.08
CA ILE A 79 9.55 -4.74 -12.04
C ILE A 79 10.31 -4.27 -10.79
N ALA A 80 10.83 -5.23 -10.02
CA ALA A 80 11.64 -4.95 -8.84
C ALA A 80 12.94 -4.21 -9.21
N THR A 81 13.26 -3.16 -8.47
CA THR A 81 14.52 -2.40 -8.55
C THR A 81 15.17 -2.37 -7.16
N LYS A 82 16.40 -1.85 -7.07
CA LYS A 82 17.14 -1.77 -5.79
C LYS A 82 16.50 -0.88 -4.70
N LYS A 83 15.38 -0.20 -4.99
CA LYS A 83 14.69 0.73 -4.08
C LYS A 83 13.40 0.17 -3.45
N PHE A 84 13.18 -1.13 -3.58
CA PHE A 84 11.95 -1.76 -3.11
C PHE A 84 11.99 -2.07 -1.62
N SER A 85 10.81 -2.10 -1.00
CA SER A 85 10.54 -2.51 0.37
C SER A 85 11.08 -3.92 0.66
N PRO A 86 11.49 -4.22 1.91
CA PRO A 86 11.89 -5.55 2.33
C PRO A 86 10.68 -6.47 2.54
N ILE A 87 9.78 -6.55 1.56
CA ILE A 87 8.55 -7.33 1.66
C ILE A 87 8.91 -8.82 1.74
N GLU A 88 8.56 -9.41 2.87
CA GLU A 88 8.70 -10.84 3.16
C GLU A 88 7.44 -11.59 2.67
N HIS A 89 6.26 -10.95 2.76
CA HIS A 89 4.98 -11.55 2.42
C HIS A 89 4.05 -10.59 1.67
N PHE A 90 3.60 -11.01 0.48
CA PHE A 90 2.63 -10.31 -0.36
C PHE A 90 1.46 -11.24 -0.70
N VAL A 91 0.23 -10.81 -0.37
CA VAL A 91 -1.02 -11.58 -0.58
C VAL A 91 -2.06 -10.76 -1.32
#